data_AF-A0AAX6HWI3-F1
#
_entry.id   AF-A0AAX6HWI3-F1
#
_cell.length_a   1.000
_cell.length_b   1.000
_cell.length_c   1.000
_cell.angle_alpha   90.00
_cell.angle_beta   90.00
_cell.angle_gamma   90.00
#
_symmetry.space_group_name_H-M   'P 1'
#
loop_
_entity.id
_entity.type
_entity.pdbx_description
1 polymer ?
#
loop_
_entity_poly.entity_id
_entity_poly.type
_entity_poly.pdbx_seq_one_letter_code
_entity_poly.pdbx_strand_id
1 'polypeptide(L)'
;MTHDKKSCMDRPRKLGAKWTNMHIAPDEKVETFELDYDGKRDRWNGYDASTYARVIERYEARDEARRKYLKEQQLKKLEEKNNNQSGGEGSSSDEEDDEDELKVDEAKVDESKQMDFAKVEKRVRTTGGGSTGTVRNLRIREDTAKYL
;
A
#
# COMPACT_ATOMS: atom_id res chain seq x y z
N MET A 1 -29.14 31.39 -16.92
CA MET A 1 -30.00 31.07 -15.76
C MET A 1 -30.29 29.57 -15.74
N THR A 2 -29.58 28.80 -14.92
CA THR A 2 -29.62 27.33 -14.95
C THR A 2 -30.67 26.71 -14.02
N HIS A 3 -31.23 27.49 -13.10
CA HIS A 3 -32.15 27.00 -12.09
C HIS A 3 -33.16 28.07 -11.63
N ASP A 4 -34.20 27.63 -10.95
CA ASP A 4 -35.21 28.47 -10.32
C ASP A 4 -34.84 28.83 -8.88
N LYS A 5 -35.47 29.88 -8.32
CA LYS A 5 -35.25 30.29 -6.91
C LYS A 5 -35.42 29.14 -5.90
N LYS A 6 -36.30 28.17 -6.17
CA LYS A 6 -36.56 27.04 -5.27
C LYS A 6 -35.46 25.97 -5.31
N SER A 7 -34.80 25.78 -6.45
CA SER A 7 -33.71 24.83 -6.66
C SER A 7 -32.33 25.49 -6.58
N CYS A 8 -32.28 26.73 -6.08
CA CYS A 8 -31.04 27.47 -5.89
C CYS A 8 -30.19 26.81 -4.80
N MET A 9 -28.93 26.53 -5.13
CA MET A 9 -27.95 25.98 -4.19
C MET A 9 -27.45 27.04 -3.19
N ASP A 10 -27.58 28.32 -3.54
CA ASP A 10 -27.23 29.42 -2.66
C ASP A 10 -28.23 29.56 -1.51
N ARG A 11 -27.71 30.03 -0.37
CA ARG A 11 -28.54 30.32 0.80
C ARG A 11 -29.63 31.37 0.45
N PRO A 12 -30.92 31.11 0.76
CA PRO A 12 -32.00 32.05 0.48
C PRO A 12 -31.73 33.44 1.07
N ARG A 13 -31.74 34.46 0.21
CA ARG A 13 -31.44 35.85 0.59
C ARG A 13 -32.72 36.57 1.04
N LYS A 14 -32.62 37.45 2.05
CA LYS A 14 -33.72 38.31 2.50
C LYS A 14 -34.18 39.27 1.40
N LEU A 15 -33.21 39.89 0.72
CA LEU A 15 -33.41 40.66 -0.52
C LEU A 15 -32.76 39.88 -1.65
N GLY A 16 -33.55 39.52 -2.66
CA GLY A 16 -33.08 38.73 -3.79
C GLY A 16 -32.15 39.53 -4.70
N ALA A 17 -31.25 38.83 -5.40
CA ALA A 17 -30.32 39.44 -6.36
C ALA A 17 -31.03 40.23 -7.48
N LYS A 18 -32.30 39.91 -7.77
CA LYS A 18 -33.16 40.68 -8.69
C LYS A 18 -33.26 42.17 -8.33
N TRP A 19 -33.23 42.51 -7.04
CA TRP A 19 -33.43 43.88 -6.55
C TRP A 19 -32.13 44.58 -6.17
N THR A 20 -31.13 43.83 -5.71
CA THR A 20 -29.85 44.38 -5.25
C THR A 20 -28.77 44.37 -6.33
N ASN A 21 -28.91 43.56 -7.38
CA ASN A 21 -27.92 43.36 -8.46
C ASN A 21 -26.49 43.05 -7.97
N MET A 22 -26.35 42.59 -6.73
CA MET A 22 -25.09 42.26 -6.08
C MET A 22 -24.95 40.74 -5.95
N HIS A 23 -23.71 40.25 -6.09
CA HIS A 23 -23.35 38.83 -5.99
C HIS A 23 -24.17 37.94 -6.94
N ILE A 24 -23.98 38.15 -8.24
CA ILE A 24 -24.55 37.31 -9.32
C ILE A 24 -23.63 36.12 -9.50
N ALA A 25 -24.17 34.91 -9.36
CA ALA A 25 -23.43 33.68 -9.61
C ALA A 25 -23.25 33.46 -11.13
N PRO A 26 -22.12 32.88 -11.57
CA PRO A 26 -21.97 32.45 -12.95
C PRO A 26 -22.98 31.34 -13.30
N ASP A 27 -23.35 31.24 -14.56
CA ASP A 27 -24.20 30.15 -15.05
C ASP A 27 -23.44 28.81 -15.05
N GLU A 28 -24.10 27.74 -14.65
CA GLU A 28 -23.55 26.39 -14.60
C GLU A 28 -23.56 25.73 -15.99
N LYS A 29 -22.63 24.79 -16.23
CA LYS A 29 -22.61 23.99 -17.46
C LYS A 29 -23.48 22.74 -17.28
N VAL A 30 -24.57 22.66 -18.03
CA VAL A 30 -25.43 21.45 -18.04
C VAL A 30 -24.92 20.51 -19.13
N GLU A 31 -24.38 19.37 -18.72
CA GLU A 31 -23.95 18.31 -19.64
C GLU A 31 -24.87 17.09 -19.46
N THR A 32 -25.34 16.53 -20.57
CA THR A 32 -26.16 15.31 -20.59
C THR A 32 -25.33 14.16 -21.14
N PHE A 33 -25.16 13.11 -20.33
CA PHE A 33 -24.44 11.90 -20.72
C PHE A 33 -25.38 10.71 -20.73
N GLU A 34 -25.37 9.94 -21.82
CA GLU A 34 -26.02 8.65 -21.90
C GLU A 34 -24.98 7.57 -21.59
N LEU A 35 -25.10 6.95 -20.41
CA LEU A 35 -24.23 5.89 -19.94
C LEU A 35 -25.03 4.60 -19.72
N ASP A 36 -24.35 3.46 -19.87
CA ASP A 36 -24.88 2.14 -19.56
C ASP A 36 -25.12 1.97 -18.05
N TYR A 37 -25.73 0.84 -17.65
CA TYR A 37 -26.04 0.57 -16.24
C TYR A 37 -24.78 0.62 -15.35
N ASP A 38 -23.70 -0.02 -15.78
CA ASP A 38 -22.43 -0.01 -15.05
C ASP A 38 -21.77 1.38 -15.11
N GLY A 39 -21.83 2.04 -16.27
CA GLY A 39 -21.31 3.40 -16.44
C GLY A 39 -21.99 4.41 -15.51
N LYS A 40 -23.31 4.32 -15.28
CA LYS A 40 -24.01 5.19 -14.32
C LYS A 40 -23.63 4.93 -12.86
N ARG A 41 -23.14 3.73 -12.55
CA ARG A 41 -22.83 3.26 -11.19
C ARG A 41 -21.34 3.17 -10.91
N ASP A 42 -20.52 3.51 -11.89
CA ASP A 42 -19.08 3.49 -11.73
C ASP A 42 -18.68 4.50 -10.66
N ARG A 43 -18.05 3.98 -9.61
CA ARG A 43 -17.57 4.75 -8.46
C ARG A 43 -16.46 5.72 -8.86
N TRP A 44 -15.79 5.46 -9.98
CA TRP A 44 -14.69 6.27 -10.48
C TRP A 44 -15.11 7.30 -11.53
N ASN A 45 -16.42 7.51 -11.74
CA ASN A 45 -16.89 8.60 -12.58
C ASN A 45 -16.42 9.97 -12.06
N GLY A 46 -15.80 10.75 -12.96
CA GLY A 46 -15.24 12.05 -12.61
C GLY A 46 -13.94 11.99 -11.81
N TYR A 47 -13.29 10.83 -11.72
CA TYR A 47 -11.98 10.71 -11.09
C TYR A 47 -10.91 11.43 -11.93
N ASP A 48 -10.24 12.40 -11.33
CA ASP A 48 -9.07 13.05 -11.94
C ASP A 48 -7.80 12.26 -11.60
N ALA A 49 -7.13 11.76 -12.63
CA ALA A 49 -5.88 11.00 -12.51
C ALA A 49 -4.77 11.78 -11.78
N SER A 50 -4.78 13.12 -11.86
CA SER A 50 -3.79 13.95 -11.15
C SER A 50 -3.89 13.81 -9.62
N THR A 51 -5.09 13.49 -9.10
CA THR A 51 -5.32 13.33 -7.66
C THR A 51 -4.61 12.10 -7.07
N TYR A 52 -4.23 11.14 -7.92
CA TYR A 52 -3.46 9.97 -7.50
C TYR A 52 -2.07 10.34 -6.97
N ALA A 53 -1.53 11.50 -7.36
CA ALA A 53 -0.25 12.00 -6.82
C ALA A 53 -0.24 12.05 -5.28
N ARG A 54 -1.37 12.40 -4.65
CA ARG A 54 -1.51 12.42 -3.18
C ARG A 54 -1.35 11.05 -2.54
N VAL A 55 -1.69 9.98 -3.28
CA VAL A 55 -1.49 8.60 -2.82
C VAL A 55 0.00 8.28 -2.87
N ILE A 56 0.66 8.60 -3.98
CA ILE A 56 2.11 8.40 -4.15
C ILE A 56 2.89 9.11 -3.04
N GLU A 57 2.63 10.40 -2.82
CA GLU A 57 3.27 11.19 -1.77
C GLU A 57 3.13 10.56 -0.38
N ARG A 58 1.96 9.97 -0.08
CA ARG A 58 1.72 9.29 1.20
C ARG A 58 2.59 8.04 1.35
N TYR A 59 2.76 7.26 0.29
CA TYR A 59 3.62 6.07 0.31
C TYR A 59 5.10 6.46 0.37
N GLU A 60 5.52 7.47 -0.39
CA GLU A 60 6.89 7.98 -0.34
C GLU A 60 7.26 8.46 1.06
N ALA A 61 6.38 9.23 1.72
CA ALA A 61 6.58 9.65 3.11
C ALA A 61 6.70 8.47 4.08
N ARG A 62 5.91 7.41 3.87
CA ARG A 62 5.98 6.18 4.67
C ARG A 62 7.31 5.46 4.46
N ASP A 63 7.76 5.33 3.22
CA ASP A 63 9.01 4.65 2.89
C ASP A 63 10.24 5.46 3.34
N GLU A 64 10.18 6.79 3.30
CA GLU A 64 11.19 7.65 3.91
C GLU A 64 11.27 7.47 5.43
N ALA A 65 10.13 7.39 6.11
CA ALA A 65 10.09 7.13 7.55
C ALA A 65 10.70 5.75 7.88
N ARG A 66 10.35 4.72 7.10
CA ARG A 66 10.95 3.38 7.24
C ARG A 66 12.47 3.41 7.01
N ARG A 67 12.94 4.09 5.96
CA ARG A 67 14.38 4.23 5.66
C ARG A 67 15.13 4.96 6.77
N LYS A 68 14.56 6.03 7.34
CA LYS A 68 15.15 6.76 8.46
C LYS A 68 15.27 5.89 9.70
N TYR A 69 14.20 5.17 10.05
CA TYR A 69 14.19 4.24 11.17
C TYR A 69 15.28 3.14 11.05
N LEU A 70 15.44 2.56 9.87
CA LEU A 70 16.49 1.56 9.62
C LEU A 70 17.90 2.16 9.76
N LYS A 71 18.13 3.39 9.26
CA LYS A 71 19.42 4.08 9.42
C LYS A 71 19.72 4.42 10.87
N GLU A 72 18.72 4.83 11.65
CA GLU A 72 18.88 5.10 13.09
C GLU A 72 19.22 3.82 13.86
N GLN A 73 18.57 2.69 13.52
CA GLN A 73 18.90 1.37 14.06
C GLN A 73 20.35 0.97 13.74
N GLN A 74 20.81 1.18 12.50
CA GLN A 74 22.20 0.91 12.11
C GLN A 74 23.19 1.76 12.91
N LEU A 75 22.92 3.06 13.02
CA LEU A 75 23.81 3.98 13.72
C LEU A 75 23.90 3.62 15.21
N LYS A 76 22.77 3.27 15.84
CA LYS A 76 22.74 2.80 17.22
C LYS A 76 23.55 1.51 17.42
N LYS A 77 23.41 0.52 16.52
CA LYS A 77 24.21 -0.72 16.55
C LYS A 77 25.71 -0.42 16.41
N LEU A 78 26.10 0.52 15.53
CA LEU A 78 27.49 0.93 15.35
C LEU A 78 28.05 1.67 16.57
N GLU A 79 27.28 2.56 17.19
CA GLU A 79 27.65 3.24 18.42
C GLU A 79 27.84 2.26 19.58
N GLU A 80 26.93 1.28 19.74
CA GLU A 80 27.05 0.21 20.73
C GLU A 80 28.30 -0.65 20.51
N LYS A 81 28.62 -1.00 19.25
CA LYS A 81 29.86 -1.73 18.90
C LYS A 81 31.11 -0.92 19.23
N ASN A 82 31.15 0.36 18.85
CA ASN A 82 32.33 1.22 19.08
C ASN A 82 32.57 1.48 20.59
N ASN A 83 31.50 1.66 21.36
CA ASN A 83 31.60 1.83 22.82
C ASN A 83 32.07 0.53 23.53
N ASN A 84 31.69 -0.65 23.01
CA ASN A 84 32.18 -1.94 23.51
C ASN A 84 33.65 -2.21 23.10
N GLN A 85 34.12 -1.68 21.97
CA GLN A 85 35.49 -1.89 21.47
C GLN A 85 36.54 -1.04 22.19
N SER A 86 36.13 0.00 22.94
CA SER A 86 36.99 0.74 23.87
C SER A 86 37.40 -0.07 25.12
N GLY A 87 36.90 -1.29 25.30
CA GLY A 87 37.03 -2.09 26.53
C GLY A 87 37.87 -3.36 26.48
N GLY A 88 38.53 -3.71 25.37
CA GLY A 88 39.42 -4.89 25.34
C GLY A 88 39.73 -5.44 23.96
N GLU A 89 41.00 -5.77 23.74
CA GLU A 89 41.57 -6.35 22.52
C GLU A 89 40.81 -7.58 21.99
N GLY A 90 40.62 -7.61 20.66
CA GLY A 90 40.67 -8.84 19.86
C GLY A 90 39.35 -9.55 19.56
N SER A 91 38.76 -9.24 18.40
CA SER A 91 38.27 -10.27 17.47
C SER A 91 37.90 -9.64 16.13
N SER A 92 38.72 -9.91 15.12
CA SER A 92 38.41 -9.75 13.71
C SER A 92 37.63 -10.99 13.27
N SER A 93 36.39 -10.81 12.80
CA SER A 93 35.64 -11.66 11.85
C SER A 93 34.15 -11.67 12.18
N ASP A 94 33.39 -10.70 11.63
CA ASP A 94 32.04 -10.92 11.07
C ASP A 94 31.50 -9.57 10.56
N GLU A 95 32.08 -9.08 9.47
CA GLU A 95 31.61 -7.87 8.79
C GLU A 95 30.59 -8.18 7.67
N GLU A 96 30.21 -9.45 7.47
CA GLU A 96 29.32 -9.85 6.37
C GLU A 96 27.92 -10.33 6.81
N ASP A 97 27.62 -10.48 8.11
CA ASP A 97 26.32 -11.01 8.57
C ASP A 97 25.32 -9.91 9.03
N ASP A 98 25.79 -8.68 9.28
CA ASP A 98 24.96 -7.62 9.88
C ASP A 98 24.20 -6.73 8.87
N GLU A 99 24.64 -6.66 7.61
CA GLU A 99 23.89 -5.96 6.55
C GLU A 99 22.64 -6.73 6.13
N ASP A 100 22.65 -8.05 6.30
CA ASP A 100 21.54 -8.93 5.92
C ASP A 100 20.41 -8.95 6.97
N GLU A 101 20.70 -8.76 8.26
CA GLU A 101 19.67 -8.80 9.31
C GLU A 101 18.70 -7.59 9.27
N LEU A 102 19.13 -6.45 8.72
CA LEU A 102 18.30 -5.24 8.60
C LEU A 102 17.56 -5.13 7.27
N LYS A 103 17.81 -6.08 6.35
CA LYS A 103 17.10 -6.25 5.08
C LYS A 103 15.98 -7.30 5.18
N VAL A 104 15.78 -7.87 6.37
CA VAL A 104 14.74 -8.87 6.64
C VAL A 104 13.41 -8.17 6.83
N ASP A 105 12.73 -7.85 5.73
CA ASP A 105 11.28 -7.80 5.75
C ASP A 105 10.68 -8.47 4.50
N GLU A 106 9.98 -9.57 4.79
CA GLU A 106 8.69 -9.97 4.22
C GLU A 106 8.64 -10.73 2.87
N ALA A 107 9.65 -11.54 2.51
CA ALA A 107 9.45 -12.58 1.48
C ALA A 107 10.42 -13.77 1.50
N LYS A 108 11.63 -13.60 2.05
CA LYS A 108 12.55 -14.73 2.21
C LYS A 108 12.21 -15.43 3.52
N VAL A 109 11.41 -16.50 3.40
CA VAL A 109 11.44 -17.56 4.40
C VAL A 109 12.90 -17.99 4.46
N ASP A 110 13.53 -17.72 5.60
CA ASP A 110 14.83 -18.25 6.01
C ASP A 110 14.98 -19.69 5.48
N GLU A 111 15.90 -19.91 4.52
CA GLU A 111 16.04 -21.21 3.83
C GLU A 111 16.31 -22.35 4.81
N SER A 112 16.81 -22.03 6.01
CA SER A 112 16.96 -23.00 7.12
C SER A 112 15.62 -23.57 7.60
N LYS A 113 14.51 -22.82 7.51
CA LYS A 113 13.15 -23.23 7.88
C LYS A 113 12.40 -23.97 6.77
N GLN A 114 12.93 -23.97 5.54
CA GLN A 114 12.36 -24.68 4.39
C GLN A 114 12.50 -26.21 4.54
N MET A 115 13.55 -26.67 5.21
CA MET A 115 13.88 -28.10 5.34
C MET A 115 12.91 -28.87 6.24
N ASP A 116 12.22 -28.19 7.16
CA ASP A 116 11.32 -28.83 8.13
C ASP A 116 9.93 -29.17 7.57
N PHE A 117 9.55 -28.61 6.41
CA PHE A 117 8.28 -28.91 5.75
C PHE A 117 8.31 -30.15 4.84
N ALA A 118 9.49 -30.74 4.62
CA ALA A 118 9.65 -31.88 3.72
C ALA A 118 9.15 -33.21 4.33
N LYS A 119 9.04 -33.32 5.66
CA LYS A 119 8.78 -34.59 6.36
C LYS A 119 7.49 -34.54 7.19
N VAL A 120 6.34 -34.50 6.50
CA VAL A 120 5.04 -34.71 7.16
C VAL A 120 4.85 -36.20 7.47
N GLU A 121 5.19 -36.62 8.69
CA GLU A 121 5.14 -38.02 9.13
C GLU A 121 3.74 -38.53 9.55
N LYS A 122 2.75 -37.64 9.72
CA LYS A 122 1.38 -38.05 10.10
C LYS A 122 0.32 -37.53 9.14
N ARG A 123 -0.26 -38.46 8.38
CA ARG A 123 -1.45 -38.27 7.55
C ARG A 123 -2.69 -38.23 8.45
N VAL A 124 -3.17 -37.05 8.82
CA VAL A 124 -4.49 -36.90 9.46
C VAL A 124 -5.56 -36.95 8.37
N ARG A 125 -6.32 -38.06 8.33
CA ARG A 125 -7.48 -38.21 7.45
C ARG A 125 -8.68 -37.54 8.10
N THR A 126 -9.06 -36.34 7.65
CA THR A 126 -10.40 -35.80 7.88
C THR A 126 -11.31 -36.11 6.68
N THR A 127 -12.60 -36.23 6.94
CA THR A 127 -13.66 -36.70 6.01
C THR A 127 -13.95 -35.76 4.85
N GLY A 128 -13.32 -34.58 4.80
CA GLY A 128 -13.44 -33.58 3.73
C GLY A 128 -12.27 -33.55 2.76
N GLY A 129 -11.62 -34.68 2.50
CA GLY A 129 -10.50 -34.74 1.55
C GLY A 129 -9.28 -33.98 2.06
N GLY A 130 -8.77 -34.38 3.23
CA GLY A 130 -7.61 -33.77 3.87
C GLY A 130 -6.42 -33.61 2.92
N SER A 131 -6.20 -32.37 2.45
CA SER A 131 -4.95 -31.98 1.82
C SER A 131 -3.87 -32.06 2.90
N THR A 132 -3.13 -33.15 2.94
CA THR A 132 -1.81 -33.13 3.55
C THR A 132 -1.00 -32.09 2.76
N GLY A 133 -0.79 -30.90 3.33
CA GLY A 133 -0.04 -29.81 2.71
C GLY A 133 1.37 -30.28 2.38
N THR A 134 1.54 -30.84 1.19
CA THR A 134 2.82 -31.19 0.62
C THR A 134 3.12 -30.14 -0.44
N VAL A 135 4.36 -29.65 -0.46
CA VAL A 135 4.83 -28.58 -1.37
C VAL A 135 4.59 -28.93 -2.85
N ARG A 136 4.38 -30.21 -3.18
CA ARG A 136 4.03 -30.73 -4.51
C ARG A 136 2.72 -30.17 -5.10
N ASN A 137 1.84 -29.61 -4.27
CA ASN A 137 0.57 -29.04 -4.73
C ASN A 137 0.63 -27.51 -4.98
N LEU A 138 1.80 -26.88 -4.82
CA LEU A 138 2.01 -25.46 -5.11
C LEU A 138 2.66 -25.29 -6.49
N ARG A 139 2.34 -24.18 -7.16
CA ARG A 139 2.99 -23.82 -8.41
C ARG A 139 4.43 -23.41 -8.15
N ILE A 140 5.36 -24.05 -8.83
CA ILE A 140 6.77 -23.64 -8.84
C ILE A 140 6.85 -22.33 -9.64
N ARG A 141 7.39 -21.28 -9.02
CA ARG A 141 7.50 -19.94 -9.65
C ARG A 141 8.42 -19.97 -10.87
N GLU A 142 9.42 -20.83 -10.85
CA GLU A 142 10.42 -21.02 -11.91
C GLU A 142 9.84 -21.75 -13.13
N ASP A 143 8.76 -22.54 -12.94
CA ASP A 143 8.09 -23.24 -14.03
C ASP A 143 7.03 -22.36 -14.70
N THR A 144 7.38 -21.81 -15.86
CA THR A 144 6.44 -21.08 -16.71
C THR A 144 5.41 -22.04 -17.31
N ALA A 145 4.13 -21.68 -17.25
CA ALA A 145 3.09 -22.46 -17.89
C ALA A 145 3.20 -22.32 -19.41
N LYS A 146 2.84 -23.38 -20.15
CA LYS A 146 2.98 -23.41 -21.62
C LYS A 146 2.11 -22.40 -22.39
N TYR A 147 1.15 -21.76 -21.72
CA TYR A 147 0.22 -20.79 -22.29
C TYR A 147 0.54 -19.34 -21.90
N LEU A 148 1.62 -19.13 -21.14
CA LEU A 148 2.21 -17.82 -20.88
C LEU A 148 3.28 -17.55 -21.95
#